data_AF-A0A8T4MD32-F1
#
_entry.id   AF-A0A8T4MD32-F1
#
_cell.length_a   1.000
_cell.length_b   1.000
_cell.length_c   1.000
_cell.angle_alpha   90.00
_cell.angle_beta   90.00
_cell.angle_gamma   90.00
#
_symmetry.space_group_name_H-M   'P 1'
#
loop_
_entity.id
_entity.type
_entity.pdbx_description
1 polymer ?
#
loop_
_entity_poly.entity_id
_entity_poly.type
_entity_poly.pdbx_seq_one_letter_code
_entity_poly.pdbx_strand_id
1 'polypeptide(L)'
;MNSDEIKETRGIGVNMIIEVIGRPPEHLVETMENIVGQIGEEKGVRIIEKKIHEPVLMKDQKDFFSAFVDVEFEAEEIIDIAMIMFKYMPAHIEINNPELIVLTNNGWSDILNQLTRALHGYDEIARVMQTEKAILEKKLKDLMPKKD
;
A
#
# COMPACT_ATOMS: atom_id res chain seq x y z
N MET A 1 -1.86 7.26 -42.64
CA MET A 1 -2.33 6.36 -41.57
C MET A 1 -3.35 7.14 -40.78
N ASN A 2 -4.59 6.64 -40.70
CA ASN A 2 -5.60 7.25 -39.83
C ASN A 2 -5.08 7.20 -38.40
N SER A 3 -5.00 8.36 -37.76
CA SER A 3 -4.79 8.47 -36.32
C SER A 3 -6.09 8.08 -35.63
N ASP A 4 -6.39 6.79 -35.59
CA ASP A 4 -7.26 6.31 -34.52
C ASP A 4 -6.52 6.67 -33.23
N GLU A 5 -7.09 7.59 -32.44
CA GLU A 5 -6.56 7.96 -31.13
C GLU A 5 -6.24 6.69 -30.36
N ILE A 6 -4.94 6.45 -30.10
CA ILE A 6 -4.52 5.33 -29.26
C ILE A 6 -5.10 5.61 -27.89
N LYS A 7 -6.14 4.85 -27.52
CA LYS A 7 -6.76 4.91 -26.19
C LYS A 7 -5.96 4.06 -25.23
N GLU A 8 -5.81 4.54 -24.00
CA GLU A 8 -5.15 3.79 -22.94
C GLU A 8 -5.97 2.54 -22.58
N THR A 9 -5.26 1.50 -22.10
CA THR A 9 -5.89 0.22 -21.72
C THR A 9 -6.80 0.40 -20.52
N ARG A 10 -7.99 -0.20 -20.60
CA ARG A 10 -9.00 -0.14 -19.54
C ARG A 10 -9.53 -1.52 -19.14
N GLY A 11 -10.07 -1.61 -17.92
CA GLY A 11 -10.64 -2.86 -17.40
C GLY A 11 -9.55 -3.90 -17.11
N ILE A 12 -8.60 -3.52 -16.27
CA ILE A 12 -7.42 -4.31 -15.92
C ILE A 12 -7.74 -5.14 -14.69
N GLY A 13 -7.62 -6.47 -14.80
CA GLY A 13 -7.80 -7.36 -13.67
C GLY A 13 -6.53 -7.44 -12.82
N VAL A 14 -6.71 -7.38 -11.50
CA VAL A 14 -5.62 -7.30 -10.53
C VAL A 14 -5.92 -8.16 -9.32
N ASN A 15 -4.89 -8.88 -8.85
CA ASN A 15 -4.84 -9.50 -7.54
C ASN A 15 -3.93 -8.69 -6.62
N MET A 16 -4.38 -8.45 -5.40
CA MET A 16 -3.65 -7.71 -4.38
C MET A 16 -3.68 -8.45 -3.06
N ILE A 17 -2.56 -8.44 -2.34
CA ILE A 17 -2.48 -8.97 -0.97
C ILE A 17 -2.11 -7.82 -0.04
N ILE A 18 -2.93 -7.62 0.98
CA ILE A 18 -2.68 -6.64 2.05
C ILE A 18 -2.36 -7.41 3.32
N GLU A 19 -1.26 -7.01 3.96
CA GLU A 19 -0.83 -7.56 5.26
C GLU A 19 -1.01 -6.51 6.34
N VAL A 20 -1.58 -6.91 7.47
CA VAL A 20 -1.67 -6.08 8.67
C VAL A 20 -1.04 -6.83 9.83
N ILE A 21 -0.19 -6.13 10.58
CA ILE A 21 0.46 -6.66 11.78
C ILE A 21 0.03 -5.83 12.99
N GLY A 22 -0.40 -6.48 14.06
CA GLY A 22 -0.90 -5.77 15.23
C GLY A 22 -1.41 -6.66 16.35
N ARG A 23 -2.13 -6.03 17.28
CA ARG A 23 -2.72 -6.63 18.49
C ARG A 23 -3.96 -5.86 18.92
N PRO A 24 -4.95 -6.51 19.58
CA PRO A 24 -5.29 -7.94 19.55
C PRO A 24 -5.79 -8.43 18.17
N PRO A 25 -5.87 -9.76 17.93
CA PRO A 25 -6.20 -10.33 16.62
C PRO A 25 -7.59 -9.92 16.10
N GLU A 26 -8.57 -9.68 16.97
CA GLU A 26 -9.92 -9.30 16.57
C GLU A 26 -9.94 -7.95 15.83
N HIS A 27 -9.07 -7.00 16.22
CA HIS A 27 -8.96 -5.71 15.53
C HIS A 27 -8.29 -5.82 14.17
N LEU A 28 -7.52 -6.88 13.91
CA LEU A 28 -6.91 -7.08 12.59
C LEU A 28 -7.96 -7.42 11.54
N VAL A 29 -8.94 -8.26 11.90
CA VAL A 29 -10.04 -8.63 10.99
C VAL A 29 -10.88 -7.41 10.64
N GLU A 30 -11.30 -6.62 11.64
CA GLU A 30 -12.04 -5.38 11.42
C GLU A 30 -11.25 -4.38 10.55
N THR A 31 -9.95 -4.27 10.79
CA THR A 31 -9.07 -3.39 10.00
C THR A 31 -9.00 -3.84 8.54
N MET A 32 -8.86 -5.13 8.27
CA MET A 32 -8.86 -5.67 6.90
C MET A 32 -10.21 -5.43 6.22
N GLU A 33 -11.33 -5.65 6.91
CA GLU A 33 -12.66 -5.36 6.37
C GLU A 33 -12.83 -3.89 5.99
N ASN A 34 -12.38 -2.98 6.87
CA ASN A 34 -12.43 -1.55 6.63
C ASN A 34 -11.55 -1.14 5.43
N ILE A 35 -10.32 -1.66 5.35
CA ILE A 35 -9.41 -1.37 4.22
C ILE A 35 -10.05 -1.83 2.90
N VAL A 36 -10.58 -3.06 2.85
CA VAL A 36 -11.24 -3.57 1.64
C VAL A 36 -12.49 -2.76 1.31
N GLY A 37 -13.26 -2.34 2.31
CA GLY A 37 -14.40 -1.43 2.13
C GLY A 37 -13.98 -0.12 1.45
N GLN A 38 -12.92 0.51 1.97
CA GLN A 38 -12.39 1.76 1.39
C GLN A 38 -11.86 1.56 -0.03
N ILE A 39 -11.19 0.44 -0.33
CA ILE A 39 -10.75 0.11 -1.70
C ILE A 39 -11.95 0.00 -2.65
N GLY A 40 -13.06 -0.57 -2.18
CA GLY A 40 -14.29 -0.67 -2.96
C GLY A 40 -14.99 0.67 -3.22
N GLU A 41 -14.64 1.72 -2.46
CA GLU A 41 -15.12 3.08 -2.65
C GLU A 41 -14.21 3.92 -3.55
N GLU A 42 -13.03 3.41 -3.91
CA GLU A 42 -12.11 4.11 -4.81
C GLU A 42 -12.69 4.23 -6.22
N LYS A 43 -12.51 5.41 -6.82
CA LYS A 43 -12.95 5.65 -8.19
C LYS A 43 -12.16 4.75 -9.15
N GLY A 44 -12.86 4.18 -10.13
CA GLY A 44 -12.24 3.32 -11.14
C GLY A 44 -11.95 1.92 -10.63
N VAL A 45 -12.43 1.53 -9.44
CA VAL A 45 -12.19 0.22 -8.85
C VAL A 45 -13.50 -0.54 -8.71
N ARG A 46 -13.49 -1.83 -9.08
CA ARG A 46 -14.58 -2.75 -8.82
C ARG A 46 -14.05 -4.04 -8.20
N ILE A 47 -14.36 -4.27 -6.92
CA ILE A 47 -14.01 -5.54 -6.26
C ILE A 47 -14.79 -6.69 -6.89
N ILE A 48 -14.07 -7.75 -7.23
CA ILE A 48 -14.61 -9.00 -7.78
C ILE A 48 -14.73 -10.03 -6.64
N GLU A 49 -13.64 -10.25 -5.92
CA GLU A 49 -13.58 -11.20 -4.81
C GLU A 49 -12.70 -10.64 -3.68
N LYS A 50 -13.00 -11.06 -2.44
CA LYS A 50 -12.14 -10.81 -1.30
C LYS A 50 -12.07 -12.06 -0.42
N LYS A 51 -10.90 -12.36 0.10
CA LYS A 51 -10.66 -13.48 1.01
C LYS A 51 -9.84 -13.00 2.20
N ILE A 52 -10.50 -12.88 3.34
CA ILE A 52 -9.85 -12.53 4.61
C ILE A 52 -9.36 -13.81 5.26
N HIS A 53 -8.08 -13.84 5.64
CA HIS A 53 -7.47 -14.96 6.32
C HIS A 53 -7.38 -14.69 7.84
N GLU A 54 -7.48 -15.76 8.62
CA GLU A 54 -7.40 -15.69 10.07
C GLU A 54 -6.03 -15.18 10.54
N PRO A 55 -5.97 -14.33 11.58
CA PRO A 55 -4.71 -13.86 12.14
C PRO A 55 -3.84 -15.00 12.68
N VAL A 56 -2.56 -14.99 12.34
CA VAL A 56 -1.57 -15.97 12.78
C VAL A 56 -0.57 -15.32 13.73
N LEU A 57 -0.27 -16.01 14.84
CA LEU A 57 0.76 -15.56 15.78
C LEU A 57 2.14 -15.55 15.11
N MET A 58 2.83 -14.43 15.22
CA MET A 58 4.18 -14.29 14.68
C MET A 58 5.18 -15.12 15.48
N LYS A 59 6.06 -15.85 14.77
CA LYS A 59 7.03 -16.78 15.39
C LYS A 59 8.03 -16.07 16.33
N ASP A 60 8.39 -14.83 15.99
CA ASP A 60 9.50 -14.12 16.63
C ASP A 60 9.05 -12.99 17.57
N GLN A 61 7.75 -12.75 17.70
CA GLN A 61 7.21 -11.67 18.52
C GLN A 61 6.04 -12.14 19.37
N LYS A 62 6.26 -12.15 20.68
CA LYS A 62 5.22 -12.51 21.65
C LYS A 62 4.06 -11.52 21.56
N ASP A 63 2.86 -12.06 21.41
CA ASP A 63 1.57 -11.37 21.32
C ASP A 63 1.36 -10.49 20.08
N PHE A 64 2.19 -10.58 19.03
CA PHE A 64 1.88 -9.98 17.71
C PHE A 64 1.26 -11.01 16.78
N PHE A 65 0.25 -10.56 16.05
CA PHE A 65 -0.43 -11.34 15.02
C PHE A 65 -0.24 -10.66 13.67
N SER A 66 -0.07 -11.45 12.62
CA SER A 66 -0.19 -10.98 11.24
C SER A 66 -1.45 -11.57 10.63
N ALA A 67 -2.13 -10.78 9.81
CA ALA A 67 -3.29 -11.22 9.05
C ALA A 67 -3.19 -10.69 7.62
N PHE A 68 -3.74 -11.44 6.68
CA PHE A 68 -3.68 -11.13 5.27
C PHE A 68 -5.07 -11.13 4.67
N VAL A 69 -5.28 -10.28 3.67
CA VAL A 69 -6.48 -10.31 2.83
C VAL A 69 -6.06 -10.32 1.37
N ASP A 70 -6.62 -11.27 0.63
CA ASP A 70 -6.53 -11.31 -0.83
C ASP A 70 -7.71 -10.53 -1.40
N VAL A 71 -7.45 -9.64 -2.34
CA VAL A 71 -8.46 -8.83 -3.02
C VAL A 71 -8.25 -8.97 -4.52
N GLU A 72 -9.26 -9.48 -5.21
CA GLU A 72 -9.35 -9.46 -6.66
C GLU A 72 -10.25 -8.30 -7.07
N PHE A 73 -9.78 -7.45 -7.99
CA PHE A 73 -10.54 -6.32 -8.47
C PHE A 73 -10.23 -6.00 -9.94
N GLU A 74 -11.15 -5.30 -10.58
CA GLU A 74 -10.96 -4.69 -11.89
C GLU A 74 -10.73 -3.18 -11.71
N ALA A 75 -9.66 -2.68 -12.31
CA ALA A 75 -9.32 -1.27 -12.38
C ALA A 75 -9.70 -0.68 -13.75
N GLU A 76 -10.22 0.54 -13.76
CA GLU A 76 -10.62 1.24 -14.97
C GLU A 76 -9.39 1.60 -15.81
N GLU A 77 -8.32 2.11 -15.19
CA GLU A 77 -7.04 2.45 -15.81
C GLU A 77 -5.86 2.03 -14.92
N ILE A 78 -4.65 1.94 -15.49
CA ILE A 78 -3.43 1.58 -14.73
C ILE A 78 -3.12 2.59 -13.61
N ILE A 79 -3.55 3.85 -13.76
CA ILE A 79 -3.33 4.90 -12.77
C ILE A 79 -4.12 4.61 -11.49
N ASP A 80 -5.30 3.99 -11.60
CA ASP A 80 -6.10 3.58 -10.45
C ASP A 80 -5.36 2.53 -9.63
N ILE A 81 -4.73 1.56 -10.31
CA ILE A 81 -3.86 0.54 -9.68
C ILE A 81 -2.72 1.21 -8.93
N ALA A 82 -2.03 2.17 -9.57
CA ALA A 82 -0.94 2.91 -8.95
C ALA A 82 -1.41 3.70 -7.71
N MET A 83 -2.57 4.35 -7.78
CA MET A 83 -3.14 5.09 -6.64
C MET A 83 -3.44 4.17 -5.45
N ILE A 84 -4.07 3.01 -5.69
CA ILE A 84 -4.32 2.02 -4.63
C ILE A 84 -2.99 1.53 -4.05
N MET A 85 -2.01 1.19 -4.90
CA MET A 85 -0.70 0.73 -4.47
C MET A 85 -0.02 1.73 -3.53
N PHE A 86 -0.02 3.03 -3.86
CA PHE A 86 0.62 4.05 -3.02
C PHE A 86 -0.19 4.41 -1.76
N LYS A 87 -1.52 4.30 -1.81
CA LYS A 87 -2.39 4.63 -0.67
C LYS A 87 -2.42 3.53 0.37
N TYR A 88 -2.53 2.28 -0.07
CA TYR A 88 -2.73 1.12 0.81
C TYR A 88 -1.46 0.29 1.01
N MET A 89 -0.40 0.53 0.22
CA MET A 89 0.90 -0.12 0.35
C MET A 89 0.80 -1.64 0.51
N PRO A 90 0.19 -2.33 -0.46
CA PRO A 90 0.00 -3.78 -0.35
C PRO A 90 1.34 -4.51 -0.28
N ALA A 91 1.32 -5.69 0.34
CA ALA A 91 2.48 -6.57 0.37
C ALA A 91 2.77 -7.17 -1.01
N HIS A 92 1.72 -7.33 -1.84
CA HIS A 92 1.84 -7.88 -3.18
C HIS A 92 0.77 -7.31 -4.13
N ILE A 93 1.14 -7.15 -5.40
CA ILE A 93 0.22 -6.78 -6.48
C ILE A 93 0.60 -7.54 -7.76
N GLU A 94 -0.40 -8.07 -8.45
CA GLU A 94 -0.25 -8.84 -9.69
C GLU A 94 -1.33 -8.42 -10.68
N ILE A 95 -0.93 -8.09 -11.91
CA ILE A 95 -1.86 -7.83 -13.01
C ILE A 95 -2.12 -9.16 -13.71
N ASN A 96 -3.39 -9.60 -13.74
CA ASN A 96 -3.77 -10.89 -14.31
C ASN A 96 -4.21 -10.78 -15.78
N ASN A 97 -4.72 -9.61 -16.22
CA ASN A 97 -5.17 -9.35 -17.58
C ASN A 97 -5.36 -7.83 -17.82
N PRO A 98 -5.14 -7.31 -19.04
CA PRO A 98 -4.59 -7.99 -20.21
C PRO A 98 -3.07 -8.06 -20.22
N GLU A 99 -2.53 -8.94 -21.06
CA GLU A 99 -1.07 -9.10 -21.27
C GLU A 99 -0.39 -7.81 -21.78
N LEU A 100 -1.12 -7.02 -22.59
CA LEU A 100 -0.62 -5.78 -23.17
C LEU A 100 -1.37 -4.57 -22.59
N ILE A 101 -0.61 -3.70 -21.92
CA ILE A 101 -1.09 -2.42 -21.42
C ILE A 101 -0.55 -1.30 -22.32
N VAL A 102 -1.46 -0.51 -22.86
CA VAL A 102 -1.18 0.66 -23.68
C VAL A 102 -1.33 1.90 -22.83
N LEU A 103 -0.30 2.74 -22.83
CA LEU A 103 -0.19 3.97 -22.06
C LEU A 103 0.39 5.08 -22.91
N THR A 104 -0.11 6.30 -22.73
CA THR A 104 0.50 7.50 -23.32
C THR A 104 1.67 7.98 -22.47
N ASN A 105 2.46 8.91 -23.03
CA ASN A 105 3.51 9.59 -22.27
C ASN A 105 2.95 10.35 -21.06
N ASN A 106 1.72 10.85 -21.15
CA ASN A 106 1.07 11.54 -20.04
C ASN A 106 0.72 10.54 -18.92
N GLY A 107 0.09 9.41 -19.26
CA GLY A 107 -0.20 8.36 -18.29
C GLY A 107 1.05 7.82 -17.58
N TRP A 108 2.14 7.59 -18.33
CA TRP A 108 3.44 7.25 -17.72
C TRP A 108 3.96 8.36 -16.80
N SER A 109 3.88 9.62 -17.23
CA SER A 109 4.33 10.76 -16.43
C SER A 109 3.54 10.87 -15.12
N ASP A 110 2.24 10.61 -15.14
CA ASP A 110 1.39 10.66 -13.94
C ASP A 110 1.78 9.59 -12.92
N ILE A 111 2.00 8.35 -13.37
CA ILE A 111 2.46 7.24 -12.51
C ILE A 111 3.83 7.56 -11.91
N LEU A 112 4.80 7.97 -12.73
CA LEU A 112 6.17 8.26 -12.29
C LEU A 112 6.22 9.45 -11.32
N ASN A 113 5.41 10.49 -11.58
CA ASN A 113 5.29 11.63 -10.68
C ASN A 113 4.65 11.23 -9.35
N GLN A 114 3.65 10.34 -9.37
CA GLN A 114 3.04 9.85 -8.13
C GLN A 114 4.00 8.99 -7.31
N LEU A 115 4.79 8.11 -7.96
CA LEU A 115 5.87 7.36 -7.31
C LEU A 115 6.89 8.31 -6.67
N THR A 116 7.31 9.33 -7.42
CA THR A 116 8.29 10.32 -6.94
C THR A 116 7.76 11.09 -5.73
N ARG A 117 6.48 11.49 -5.75
CA ARG A 117 5.82 12.13 -4.60
C ARG A 117 5.77 11.22 -3.37
N ALA A 118 5.38 9.96 -3.54
CA ALA A 118 5.32 9.00 -2.44
C ALA A 118 6.70 8.80 -1.80
N LEU A 119 7.73 8.55 -2.62
CA LEU A 119 9.11 8.37 -2.13
C LEU A 119 9.65 9.60 -1.42
N HIS A 120 9.43 10.81 -1.97
CA HIS A 120 9.86 12.04 -1.31
C HIS A 120 9.17 12.25 0.04
N GLY A 121 7.86 11.98 0.12
CA GLY A 121 7.13 12.07 1.39
C GLY A 121 7.67 11.11 2.46
N TYR A 122 7.98 9.87 2.08
CA TYR A 122 8.58 8.91 3.01
C TYR A 122 9.98 9.32 3.48
N ASP A 123 10.80 9.84 2.58
CA ASP A 123 12.15 10.33 2.89
C ASP A 123 12.11 11.55 3.85
N GLU A 124 11.14 12.44 3.69
CA GLU A 124 10.90 13.53 4.64
C GLU A 124 10.50 13.03 6.03
N ILE A 125 9.54 12.10 6.12
CA ILE A 125 9.12 11.50 7.39
C ILE A 125 10.30 10.81 8.09
N ALA A 126 11.09 10.04 7.34
CA ALA A 126 12.26 9.35 7.87
C ALA A 126 13.31 10.33 8.43
N ARG A 127 13.59 11.45 7.74
CA ARG A 127 14.51 12.50 8.23
C ARG A 127 14.02 13.13 9.53
N VAL A 128 12.72 13.44 9.62
CA VAL A 128 12.13 14.00 10.85
C VAL A 128 12.29 13.01 11.99
N MET A 129 11.91 11.75 11.78
CA MET A 129 12.06 10.68 12.78
C MET A 129 13.51 10.50 13.25
N GLN A 130 14.49 10.53 12.34
CA GLN A 130 15.91 10.43 12.72
C GLN A 130 16.36 11.62 13.59
N THR A 131 15.89 12.82 13.26
CA THR A 131 16.21 14.03 14.03
C THR A 131 15.60 13.98 15.42
N GLU A 132 14.32 13.63 15.52
CA GLU A 132 13.62 13.48 16.80
C GLU A 132 14.26 12.39 17.68
N LYS A 133 14.59 11.24 17.09
CA LYS A 133 15.32 10.16 17.76
C LYS A 133 16.64 10.66 18.35
N ALA A 134 17.44 11.40 17.59
CA ALA A 134 18.71 11.94 18.06
C ALA A 134 18.53 12.91 19.24
N ILE A 135 17.49 13.76 19.22
CA ILE A 135 17.15 14.67 20.32
C ILE A 135 16.75 13.88 21.57
N LEU A 136 15.91 12.85 21.41
CA LEU A 136 15.45 12.00 22.50
C LEU A 136 16.60 11.22 23.14
N GLU A 137 17.48 10.62 22.33
CA GLU A 137 18.67 9.90 22.81
C GLU A 137 19.59 10.82 23.62
N LYS A 138 19.78 12.06 23.17
CA LYS A 138 20.57 13.06 23.90
C LYS A 138 19.95 13.37 25.26
N LYS A 139 18.65 13.69 25.30
CA LYS A 139 17.93 13.99 26.55
C LYS A 139 17.96 12.81 27.52
N LEU A 140 17.80 11.59 27.01
CA LEU A 140 17.86 10.38 27.83
C LEU A 140 19.24 10.23 28.47
N LYS A 141 20.32 10.43 27.69
CA LYS A 141 21.70 10.36 28.19
C LYS A 141 21.99 11.41 29.27
N ASP A 142 21.43 12.61 29.13
CA ASP A 142 21.60 13.70 30.10
C ASP A 142 20.86 13.40 31.43
N LEU A 143 19.76 12.64 31.38
CA LEU A 143 18.95 12.25 32.55
C LEU A 143 19.41 10.95 33.22
N MET A 144 20.14 10.08 32.52
CA MET A 144 20.68 8.85 33.10
C MET A 144 21.82 9.18 34.07
N PRO A 145 21.86 8.59 35.27
CA PRO A 145 22.96 8.78 36.19
C PRO A 145 24.26 8.32 35.51
N LYS A 146 25.30 9.15 35.59
CA LYS A 146 26.64 8.74 35.15
C LYS A 146 27.03 7.52 35.98
N LYS A 147 27.29 6.39 35.33
CA LYS A 147 27.97 5.27 35.98
C LYS A 147 29.35 5.77 36.38
N ASP A 148 29.59 5.88 37.69
CA ASP A 148 30.92 6.03 38.28
C ASP A 148 31.82 4.84 37.91
#